data_AF-A0A3D3CKX4-F1
#
_entry.id   AF-A0A3D3CKX4-F1
#
_cell.length_a   1.000
_cell.length_b   1.000
_cell.length_c   1.000
_cell.angle_alpha   90.00
_cell.angle_beta   90.00
_cell.angle_gamma   90.00
#
_symmetry.space_group_name_H-M   'P 1'
#
loop_
_entity.id
_entity.type
_entity.pdbx_description
1 polymer ?
#
loop_
_entity_poly.entity_id
_entity_poly.type
_entity_poly.pdbx_seq_one_letter_code
_entity_poly.pdbx_strand_id
1 'polypeptide(L)' 'IESGNYGICDICGEEINIKRLEARPVTTMCIECKTEQEEEEKLREK' A
#
# COMPACT_ATOMS: atom_id res chain seq x y z
N ILE A 1 14.50 10.52 16.19
CA ILE A 1 13.40 10.67 15.20
C ILE A 1 13.08 9.26 14.75
N GLU A 2 12.07 8.66 15.37
CA GLU A 2 11.45 7.38 15.01
C GLU A 2 10.74 7.59 13.66
N SER A 3 10.67 6.68 12.69
CA SER A 3 10.43 5.24 12.78
C SER A 3 10.86 4.57 11.46
N GLY A 4 11.54 3.43 11.53
CA GLY A 4 12.10 2.68 10.40
C GLY A 4 11.11 1.87 9.56
N ASN A 5 9.86 2.33 9.42
CA ASN A 5 8.82 1.61 8.67
C ASN A 5 8.32 2.38 7.43
N TYR A 6 8.99 3.47 7.06
CA TYR A 6 8.64 4.19 5.83
C TYR A 6 8.93 3.32 4.61
N GLY A 7 7.88 2.99 3.87
CA GLY A 7 7.97 2.10 2.73
C GLY A 7 7.82 0.63 3.08
N ILE A 8 7.07 0.29 4.13
CA ILE A 8 6.60 -1.08 4.38
C ILE A 8 5.08 -1.09 4.36
N CYS A 9 4.49 -2.13 3.77
CA CYS A 9 3.06 -2.31 3.68
C CYS A 9 2.48 -2.78 5.02
N ASP A 10 1.45 -2.10 5.51
CA ASP A 10 0.77 -2.46 6.75
C ASP A 10 -0.05 -3.76 6.67
N ILE A 11 -0.35 -4.25 5.46
CA ILE A 11 -1.16 -5.45 5.23
C ILE A 11 -0.28 -6.69 5.11
N CYS A 12 0.63 -6.72 4.14
CA CYS A 12 1.49 -7.89 3.90
C CYS A 12 2.85 -7.81 4.62
N GLY A 13 3.27 -6.63 5.11
CA GLY A 13 4.58 -6.44 5.73
C GLY A 13 5.74 -6.33 4.73
N GLU A 14 5.46 -6.25 3.42
CA GLU A 14 6.48 -6.15 2.38
C GLU A 14 6.90 -4.71 2.08
N GLU A 15 8.05 -4.53 1.43
CA GLU A 15 8.53 -3.20 1.05
C GLU A 15 7.67 -2.56 -0.06
N ILE A 16 7.22 -1.33 0.17
CA ILE A 16 6.52 -0.49 -0.79
C ILE A 16 7.53 0.08 -1.78
N ASN A 17 7.26 -0.10 -3.06
CA ASN A 17 8.11 0.42 -4.13
C ASN A 17 8.34 1.94 -3.96
N ILE A 18 9.62 2.36 -3.99
CA ILE A 18 10.03 3.76 -3.84
C ILE A 18 9.31 4.67 -4.83
N LYS A 19 9.10 4.25 -6.08
CA LYS A 19 8.37 5.06 -7.08
C LYS A 19 6.94 5.39 -6.62
N ARG A 20 6.31 4.48 -5.86
CA ARG A 20 4.98 4.69 -5.28
C ARG A 20 5.03 5.66 -4.11
N LEU A 21 6.07 5.60 -3.29
CA LEU A 21 6.32 6.56 -2.20
C LEU A 21 6.68 7.94 -2.74
N GLU A 22 7.40 8.05 -3.85
CA GLU A 22 7.68 9.32 -4.52
C GLU A 22 6.39 9.95 -5.08
N ALA A 23 5.53 9.14 -5.70
CA ALA A 23 4.24 9.60 -6.19
C ALA A 23 3.24 9.91 -5.06
N ARG A 24 3.25 9.10 -3.99
CA ARG A 24 2.35 9.17 -2.83
C ARG A 24 3.11 8.80 -1.55
N PRO A 25 3.79 9.77 -0.90
CA PRO A 25 4.65 9.51 0.25
C PRO A 25 3.88 9.09 1.52
N VAL A 26 2.57 9.29 1.53
CA VAL A 26 1.70 8.93 2.64
C VAL A 26 1.05 7.55 2.47
N THR A 27 1.44 6.78 1.44
CA THR A 27 0.89 5.44 1.23
C THR A 27 1.48 4.45 2.22
N THR A 28 0.62 3.75 2.94
CA THR A 28 1.01 2.69 3.89
C THR A 28 0.76 1.28 3.34
N MET A 29 0.36 1.19 2.07
CA MET A 29 0.02 -0.07 1.41
C MET A 29 0.81 -0.23 0.12
N CYS A 30 1.28 -1.47 -0.12
CA CYS A 30 1.86 -1.84 -1.40
C CYS A 30 0.81 -1.77 -2.52
N ILE A 31 1.28 -1.87 -3.76
CA ILE A 31 0.39 -1.81 -4.92
C ILE A 31 -0.54 -3.02 -4.96
N GLU A 32 -0.05 -4.20 -4.62
CA GLU A 32 -0.79 -5.45 -4.69
C GLU A 32 -1.98 -5.45 -3.72
N CYS A 33 -1.75 -5.23 -2.43
CA CYS A 33 -2.84 -5.14 -1.45
C CYS A 33 -3.84 -4.04 -1.78
N LYS A 34 -3.39 -2.93 -2.39
CA LYS A 34 -4.30 -1.86 -2.81
C LYS A 34 -5.14 -2.27 -4.01
N THR A 35 -4.55 -2.98 -4.97
CA THR A 35 -5.26 -3.53 -6.12
C THR A 35 -6.28 -4.58 -5.71
N GLU A 36 -5.91 -5.51 -4.82
CA GLU A 36 -6.84 -6.50 -4.25
C GLU A 36 -8.01 -5.82 -3.54
N GLN A 37 -7.74 -4.80 -2.72
CA GLN A 37 -8.79 -4.04 -2.04
C GLN A 37 -9.76 -3.39 -3.04
N GLU A 38 -9.24 -2.77 -4.11
CA GLU A 38 -10.07 -2.17 -5.17
C GLU A 38 -10.89 -3.22 -5.94
N GLU A 39 -10.34 -4.42 -6.14
CA GLU A 39 -11.07 -5.54 -6.76
C GLU A 39 -12.19 -6.06 -5.84
N GLU A 40 -11.92 -6.23 -4.54
CA GLU A 40 -12.93 -6.62 -3.58
C GLU A 40 -14.04 -5.58 -3.43
N GLU A 41 -13.70 -4.29 -3.44
CA GLU A 41 -14.69 -3.19 -3.45
C GLU A 41 -15.60 -3.29 -4.67
N LYS A 42 -15.03 -3.48 -5.87
CA LYS A 42 -15.82 -3.67 -7.11
C LYS A 42 -16.71 -4.91 -7.07
N LEU A 43 -16.26 -6.00 -6.44
CA LEU A 43 -17.07 -7.21 -6.27
C LEU A 43 -18.22 -7.00 -5.28
N ARG A 44 -18.00 -6.21 -4.21
CA ARG A 44 -19.02 -5.89 -3.21
C ARG A 44 -20.08 -4.92 -3.71
N GLU A 45 -19.76 -4.09 -4.71
CA GLU A 45 -20.71 -3.16 -5.34
C GLU A 45 -21.60 -3.82 -6.41
N LYS A 46 -21.41 -5.11 -6.70
CA LYS A 46 -22.10 -5.87 -7.74
C LYS A 46 -23.22 -6.76 -7.19
#